data_AF-A0A8H4UN37-F1
#
_entry.id   AF-A0A8H4UN37-F1
#
_cell.length_a   1.000
_cell.length_b   1.000
_cell.length_c   1.000
_cell.angle_alpha   90.00
_cell.angle_beta   90.00
_cell.angle_gamma   90.00
#
_symmetry.space_group_name_H-M   'P 1'
#
loop_
_entity.id
_entity.type
_entity.pdbx_description
1 polymer ?
#
loop_
_entity_poly.entity_id
_entity_poly.type
_entity_poly.pdbx_seq_one_letter_code
_entity_poly.pdbx_strand_id
1 'polypeptide(L)'
;MSSYSSFSSSLSSSLSGSPSSSPALSFRTQASSHSDSERVADELQIIKTWFSVLSDQERTAALLSMAADLPCLREIEPMIQALKERKRDLWRRQEELIIQPGAKPKWPIPSFPRRSQDPRWVAKWLRALRLHKYERCLAGMSPAQVSRLGDDDLQQLGVDTVGARTKLLRAIQTG
;
A
#
# COMPACT_ATOMS: atom_id res chain seq x y z
N MET A 1 15.15 -46.55 10.57
CA MET A 1 14.46 -46.42 11.86
C MET A 1 15.28 -45.49 12.73
N SER A 2 14.58 -44.63 13.45
CA SER A 2 14.91 -43.26 13.83
C SER A 2 16.09 -43.04 14.80
N SER A 3 16.38 -41.74 14.97
CA SER A 3 16.62 -40.98 16.22
C SER A 3 18.05 -40.39 16.32
N TYR A 4 18.37 -39.20 16.85
CA TYR A 4 17.70 -38.21 17.72
C TYR A 4 18.29 -36.78 17.51
N SER A 5 17.43 -35.78 17.67
CA SER A 5 17.54 -34.49 18.39
C SER A 5 18.87 -33.72 18.61
N SER A 6 18.91 -32.49 18.06
CA SER A 6 18.89 -31.16 18.72
C SER A 6 20.08 -30.52 19.48
N PHE A 7 20.16 -29.18 19.29
CA PHE A 7 20.81 -28.10 20.09
C PHE A 7 22.36 -28.11 20.13
N SER A 8 23.13 -27.02 20.21
CA SER A 8 22.90 -25.67 20.72
C SER A 8 24.01 -24.69 20.27
N SER A 9 23.71 -23.39 20.36
CA SER A 9 24.57 -22.21 20.19
C SER A 9 25.75 -22.18 21.19
N SER A 10 26.85 -21.48 20.86
CA SER A 10 27.54 -20.55 21.79
C SER A 10 28.67 -19.74 21.13
N LEU A 11 28.76 -18.50 21.61
CA LEU A 11 29.66 -17.39 21.25
C LEU A 11 31.07 -17.61 21.79
N SER A 12 32.08 -16.99 21.16
CA SER A 12 33.30 -16.56 21.85
C SER A 12 33.93 -15.35 21.17
N SER A 13 33.76 -14.22 21.84
CA SER A 13 34.49 -12.96 21.69
C SER A 13 35.95 -13.15 22.08
N SER A 14 36.88 -12.37 21.52
CA SER A 14 37.92 -11.63 22.28
C SER A 14 38.79 -10.75 21.38
N LEU A 15 39.03 -9.55 21.90
CA LEU A 15 39.79 -8.42 21.37
C LEU A 15 41.30 -8.56 21.67
N SER A 16 42.15 -8.02 20.80
CA SER A 16 43.54 -7.59 21.07
C SER A 16 44.13 -7.13 19.73
N GLY A 17 44.67 -5.95 19.47
CA GLY A 17 45.19 -4.85 20.28
C GLY A 17 46.26 -4.17 19.41
N SER A 18 46.08 -2.89 19.07
CA SER A 18 47.06 -2.07 18.31
C SER A 18 48.22 -1.62 19.22
N PRO A 19 49.39 -1.19 18.68
CA PRO A 19 49.57 0.26 18.53
C PRO A 19 50.51 0.78 17.40
N SER A 20 50.19 2.01 17.01
CA SER A 20 51.05 3.15 16.59
C SER A 20 52.03 3.06 15.41
N SER A 21 51.75 3.86 14.38
CA SER A 21 52.54 5.03 14.00
C SER A 21 51.69 5.99 13.16
N SER A 22 51.38 7.16 13.74
CA SER A 22 50.56 8.23 13.16
C SER A 22 51.19 8.84 11.89
N PRO A 23 50.42 9.53 11.04
CA PRO A 23 50.07 10.91 11.37
C PRO A 23 48.56 11.15 11.33
N ALA A 24 48.12 12.01 12.24
CA ALA A 24 46.78 12.56 12.25
C ALA A 24 46.48 13.21 10.89
N LEU A 25 45.57 12.60 10.12
CA LEU A 25 44.91 13.32 9.05
C LEU A 25 43.87 14.20 9.73
N SER A 26 44.29 15.42 10.06
CA SER A 26 43.36 16.53 10.19
C SER A 26 42.43 16.46 8.98
N PHE A 27 41.14 16.25 9.22
CA PHE A 27 40.12 16.48 8.20
C PHE A 27 40.19 17.97 7.90
N ARG A 28 41.06 18.34 6.99
CA ARG A 28 41.04 19.64 6.35
C ARG A 28 39.76 19.63 5.56
N THR A 29 38.68 20.08 6.18
CA THR A 29 37.55 20.64 5.45
C THR A 29 38.12 21.84 4.70
N GLN A 30 38.67 21.61 3.51
CA GLN A 30 38.58 22.63 2.49
C GLN A 30 37.10 22.69 2.17
N ALA A 31 36.39 23.53 2.93
CA ALA A 31 35.17 24.13 2.48
C ALA A 31 35.55 24.98 1.25
N SER A 32 35.77 24.31 0.12
CA SER A 32 35.60 24.95 -1.17
C SER A 32 34.10 25.08 -1.32
N SER A 33 33.59 26.26 -1.02
CA SER A 33 32.20 26.67 -1.14
C SER A 33 31.77 26.75 -2.61
N HIS A 34 31.90 25.63 -3.32
CA HIS A 34 31.14 25.39 -4.54
C HIS A 34 30.11 24.35 -4.11
N SER A 35 28.85 24.76 -4.09
CA SER A 35 27.78 23.93 -3.55
C SER A 35 27.81 22.56 -4.21
N ASP A 36 27.62 21.46 -3.46
CA ASP A 36 27.56 20.12 -4.06
C ASP A 36 26.55 20.04 -5.21
N SER A 37 25.53 20.92 -5.16
CA SER A 37 24.57 21.15 -6.24
C SER A 37 25.18 21.70 -7.52
N GLU A 38 26.16 22.61 -7.45
CA GLU A 38 26.88 23.13 -8.62
C GLU A 38 27.74 22.03 -9.25
N ARG A 39 28.42 21.23 -8.43
CA ARG A 39 29.21 20.09 -8.92
C ARG A 39 28.36 19.07 -9.67
N VAL A 40 27.20 18.71 -9.11
CA VAL A 40 26.25 17.81 -9.77
C VAL A 40 25.68 18.44 -11.04
N ALA A 41 25.43 19.75 -11.05
CA ALA A 41 24.99 20.47 -12.24
C ALA A 41 26.05 20.43 -13.35
N ASP A 42 27.32 20.62 -13.02
CA ASP A 42 28.44 20.54 -13.96
C ASP A 42 28.59 19.13 -14.54
N GLU A 43 28.53 18.10 -13.70
CA GLU A 43 28.55 16.70 -14.13
C GLU A 43 27.38 16.39 -15.08
N LEU A 44 26.18 16.88 -14.79
CA LEU A 44 25.01 16.73 -15.66
C LEU A 44 25.17 17.49 -16.99
N GLN A 45 25.83 18.64 -17.01
CA GLN A 45 26.11 19.38 -18.24
C GLN A 45 27.14 18.65 -19.12
N ILE A 46 28.16 18.04 -18.52
CA ILE A 46 29.13 17.20 -19.24
C ILE A 46 28.40 16.03 -19.90
N ILE A 47 27.52 15.35 -19.15
CA ILE A 47 26.70 14.25 -19.69
C ILE A 47 25.83 14.76 -20.84
N LYS A 48 25.10 15.86 -20.68
CA LYS A 48 24.27 16.42 -21.76
C LYS A 48 25.08 16.76 -23.01
N THR A 49 26.28 17.31 -22.83
CA THR A 49 27.19 17.63 -23.94
C THR A 49 27.64 16.36 -24.66
N TRP A 50 28.02 15.32 -23.92
CA TRP A 50 28.36 14.01 -24.48
C TRP A 50 27.18 13.38 -25.24
N PHE A 51 25.98 13.41 -24.67
CA PHE A 51 24.77 12.91 -25.32
C PHE A 51 24.36 13.76 -26.53
N SER A 52 24.75 15.04 -26.61
CA SER A 52 24.47 15.89 -27.77
C SER A 52 25.30 15.55 -29.01
N VAL A 53 26.45 14.90 -28.84
CA VAL A 53 27.33 14.47 -29.95
C VAL A 53 26.82 13.19 -30.61
N LEU A 54 26.04 12.39 -29.89
CA LEU A 54 25.46 11.15 -30.38
C LEU A 54 24.10 11.41 -31.04
N SER A 55 23.86 10.79 -32.21
CA SER A 55 22.51 10.70 -32.77
C SER A 55 21.58 9.95 -31.82
N ASP A 56 20.26 10.12 -31.95
CA ASP A 56 19.30 9.39 -31.10
C ASP A 56 19.49 7.87 -31.15
N GLN A 57 19.93 7.35 -32.29
CA GLN A 57 20.23 5.94 -32.47
C GLN A 57 21.47 5.52 -31.66
N GLU A 58 22.55 6.30 -31.70
CA GLU A 58 23.77 6.02 -30.95
C GLU A 58 23.59 6.25 -29.44
N ARG A 59 22.82 7.29 -29.05
CA ARG A 59 22.40 7.52 -27.67
C ARG A 59 21.64 6.31 -27.11
N THR A 60 20.67 5.82 -27.87
CA THR A 60 19.86 4.67 -27.47
C THR A 60 20.71 3.40 -27.38
N ALA A 61 21.63 3.19 -28.33
CA ALA A 61 22.56 2.06 -28.30
C ALA A 61 23.49 2.10 -27.08
N ALA A 62 24.05 3.27 -26.74
CA ALA A 62 24.89 3.45 -25.56
C ALA A 62 24.11 3.18 -24.26
N LEU A 63 22.89 3.71 -24.12
CA LEU A 63 22.04 3.45 -22.96
C LEU A 63 21.67 1.97 -22.82
N LEU A 64 21.36 1.29 -23.94
CA LEU A 64 21.06 -0.15 -23.93
C LEU A 64 22.29 -0.98 -23.54
N SER A 65 23.50 -0.59 -23.97
CA SER A 65 24.74 -1.25 -23.56
C SER A 65 24.99 -1.07 -22.05
N MET A 66 24.84 0.15 -21.54
CA MET A 66 24.99 0.43 -20.11
C MET A 66 23.95 -0.32 -19.28
N ALA A 67 22.69 -0.37 -19.73
CA ALA A 67 21.63 -1.12 -19.06
C ALA A 67 21.89 -2.64 -19.06
N ALA A 68 22.54 -3.17 -20.11
CA ALA A 68 22.93 -4.57 -20.20
C ALA A 68 24.11 -4.92 -19.25
N ASP A 69 25.02 -3.97 -19.03
CA ASP A 69 26.22 -4.13 -18.20
C ASP A 69 25.96 -3.91 -16.70
N LEU A 70 24.77 -3.45 -16.30
CA LEU A 70 24.42 -3.26 -14.89
C LEU A 70 23.89 -4.58 -14.29
N PRO A 71 24.69 -5.32 -13.47
CA PRO A 71 24.26 -6.60 -12.90
C PRO A 71 23.07 -6.47 -11.96
N CYS A 72 22.95 -5.34 -11.26
CA CYS A 72 21.84 -5.05 -10.35
C CYS A 72 20.47 -5.05 -11.04
N LEU A 73 20.40 -4.67 -12.32
CA LEU A 73 19.18 -4.70 -13.14
C LEU A 73 18.82 -6.13 -13.56
N ARG A 74 19.83 -6.97 -13.85
CA ARG A 74 19.64 -8.39 -14.17
C ARG A 74 19.15 -9.19 -12.97
N GLU A 75 19.56 -8.81 -11.76
CA GLU A 75 19.15 -9.47 -10.51
C GLU A 75 17.67 -9.23 -10.15
N ILE A 76 17.12 -8.07 -10.50
CA ILE A 76 15.71 -7.73 -10.21
C ILE A 76 14.73 -8.21 -11.28
N GLU A 77 15.18 -8.45 -12.51
CA GLU A 77 14.35 -8.94 -13.62
C GLU A 77 13.56 -10.23 -13.30
N PRO A 78 14.15 -11.30 -12.71
CA PRO A 78 13.36 -12.48 -12.36
C PRO A 78 12.28 -12.18 -11.32
N MET A 79 12.52 -11.24 -10.41
CA MET A 79 11.52 -10.79 -9.44
C MET A 79 10.39 -10.01 -10.13
N ILE A 80 10.72 -9.08 -11.03
CA ILE A 80 9.74 -8.33 -11.82
C ILE A 80 8.90 -9.29 -12.66
N GLN A 81 9.52 -10.30 -13.27
CA GLN A 81 8.84 -11.29 -14.08
C GLN A 81 7.93 -12.20 -13.23
N ALA A 82 8.38 -12.63 -12.05
CA ALA A 82 7.55 -13.35 -11.09
C ALA A 82 6.33 -12.53 -10.64
N LEU A 83 6.51 -11.23 -10.41
CA LEU A 83 5.41 -10.32 -10.07
C LEU A 83 4.44 -10.12 -11.24
N LYS A 84 4.95 -9.99 -12.48
CA LYS A 84 4.13 -9.92 -13.69
C LYS A 84 3.32 -11.21 -13.88
N GLU A 85 3.93 -12.38 -13.69
CA GLU A 85 3.25 -13.68 -13.72
C GLU A 85 2.16 -13.75 -12.66
N ARG A 86 2.52 -13.44 -11.40
CA ARG A 86 1.58 -13.46 -10.28
C ARG A 86 0.40 -12.53 -10.52
N LYS A 87 0.64 -11.35 -11.11
CA LYS A 87 -0.42 -10.43 -11.52
C LYS A 87 -1.32 -11.08 -12.57
N ARG A 88 -0.76 -11.64 -13.65
CA ARG A 88 -1.55 -12.32 -14.70
C ARG A 88 -2.36 -13.48 -14.15
N ASP A 89 -1.79 -14.27 -13.24
CA ASP A 89 -2.48 -15.36 -12.57
C ASP A 89 -3.62 -14.89 -11.67
N LEU A 90 -3.44 -13.78 -10.94
CA LEU A 90 -4.52 -13.19 -10.16
C LEU A 90 -5.62 -12.65 -11.06
N TRP A 91 -5.28 -12.06 -12.20
CA TRP A 91 -6.24 -11.65 -13.21
C TRP A 91 -6.98 -12.83 -13.82
N ARG A 92 -6.29 -13.93 -14.15
CA ARG A 92 -6.93 -15.17 -14.62
C ARG A 92 -7.83 -15.76 -13.55
N ARG A 93 -7.41 -15.83 -12.29
CA ARG A 93 -8.28 -16.28 -11.19
C ARG A 93 -9.49 -15.37 -11.01
N GLN A 94 -9.31 -14.05 -11.16
CA GLN A 94 -10.42 -13.10 -11.16
C GLN A 94 -11.39 -13.37 -12.32
N GLU A 95 -10.89 -13.74 -13.49
CA GLU A 95 -11.68 -14.06 -14.69
C GLU A 95 -12.29 -15.47 -14.68
N GLU A 96 -11.62 -16.45 -14.10
CA GLU A 96 -12.14 -17.79 -13.79
C GLU A 96 -13.25 -17.69 -12.73
N LEU A 97 -13.11 -16.78 -11.76
CA LEU A 97 -14.20 -16.40 -10.84
C LEU A 97 -15.34 -15.67 -11.57
N ILE A 98 -15.12 -15.09 -12.75
CA ILE A 98 -16.17 -14.53 -13.62
C ILE A 98 -16.89 -15.63 -14.42
N ILE A 99 -16.25 -16.78 -14.69
CA ILE A 99 -16.85 -17.94 -15.39
C ILE A 99 -17.49 -18.95 -14.40
N GLN A 100 -17.40 -18.72 -13.09
CA GLN A 100 -18.29 -19.38 -12.11
C GLN A 100 -19.69 -18.73 -12.16
N PRO A 101 -20.79 -19.48 -12.35
CA PRO A 101 -22.13 -18.92 -12.21
C PRO A 101 -22.41 -18.64 -10.72
N GLY A 102 -22.09 -17.41 -10.28
CA GLY A 102 -22.42 -16.85 -8.96
C GLY A 102 -21.42 -17.25 -7.87
N ALA A 103 -20.76 -16.38 -7.13
CA ALA A 103 -21.05 -15.01 -6.78
C ALA A 103 -19.73 -14.23 -6.63
N LYS A 104 -19.68 -13.05 -7.26
CA LYS A 104 -18.73 -11.99 -6.86
C LYS A 104 -18.80 -11.85 -5.33
N PRO A 105 -17.69 -11.61 -4.60
CA PRO A 105 -17.75 -11.35 -3.17
C PRO A 105 -18.67 -10.13 -2.94
N LYS A 106 -19.92 -10.42 -2.59
CA LYS A 106 -20.92 -9.41 -2.29
C LYS A 106 -20.53 -8.91 -0.93
N TRP A 107 -19.95 -7.70 -0.86
CA TRP A 107 -19.62 -7.05 0.40
C TRP A 107 -20.80 -7.22 1.36
N PRO A 108 -20.65 -8.06 2.40
CA PRO A 108 -21.78 -8.44 3.21
C PRO A 108 -22.29 -7.18 3.88
N ILE A 109 -23.60 -7.00 3.84
CA ILE A 109 -24.23 -5.87 4.53
C ILE A 109 -23.93 -6.08 6.03
N PRO A 110 -23.26 -5.12 6.70
CA PRO A 110 -22.94 -5.25 8.12
C PRO A 110 -24.21 -5.44 8.93
N SER A 111 -24.19 -6.39 9.86
CA SER A 111 -25.33 -6.68 10.71
C SER A 111 -25.75 -5.47 11.53
N PHE A 112 -27.06 -5.32 11.73
CA PHE A 112 -27.58 -4.20 12.50
C PHE A 112 -27.26 -4.34 14.00
N PRO A 113 -26.66 -3.33 14.64
CA PRO A 113 -26.22 -3.40 16.03
C PRO A 113 -27.38 -3.22 17.03
N ARG A 114 -28.30 -4.20 17.12
CA ARG A 114 -29.53 -4.15 17.96
C ARG A 114 -29.29 -3.81 19.44
N ARG A 115 -28.15 -4.22 20.00
CA ARG A 115 -27.80 -4.07 21.43
C ARG A 115 -26.55 -3.23 21.68
N SER A 116 -26.11 -2.42 20.71
CA SER A 116 -24.93 -1.59 20.93
C SER A 116 -25.19 -0.52 21.98
N GLN A 117 -24.29 -0.44 22.95
CA GLN A 117 -24.27 0.59 24.00
C GLN A 117 -23.37 1.78 23.62
N ASP A 118 -22.70 1.72 22.47
CA ASP A 118 -21.80 2.77 22.02
C ASP A 118 -22.60 4.03 21.62
N PRO A 119 -22.30 5.23 22.15
CA PRO A 119 -22.98 6.46 21.73
C PRO A 119 -22.68 6.82 20.26
N ARG A 120 -21.61 6.27 19.68
CA ARG A 120 -21.21 6.47 18.27
C ARG A 120 -21.59 5.28 17.36
N TRP A 121 -22.51 4.42 17.80
CA TRP A 121 -22.92 3.23 17.04
C TRP A 121 -23.42 3.58 15.63
N VAL A 122 -24.21 4.65 15.50
CA VAL A 122 -24.79 5.14 14.25
C VAL A 122 -23.68 5.45 13.24
N ALA A 123 -22.68 6.24 13.67
CA ALA A 123 -21.56 6.65 12.84
C ALA A 123 -20.74 5.46 12.34
N LYS A 124 -20.47 4.49 13.23
CA LYS A 124 -19.71 3.26 12.91
C LYS A 124 -20.46 2.41 11.88
N TRP A 125 -21.75 2.17 12.10
CA TRP A 125 -22.59 1.36 11.23
C TRP A 125 -22.83 2.02 9.86
N LEU A 126 -23.12 3.32 9.81
CA LEU A 126 -23.32 4.05 8.55
C LEU A 126 -22.04 4.16 7.72
N ARG A 127 -20.85 4.27 8.33
CA ARG A 127 -19.58 4.19 7.60
C ARG A 127 -19.40 2.83 6.94
N ALA A 128 -19.70 1.74 7.64
CA ALA A 128 -19.67 0.38 7.08
C ALA A 128 -20.67 0.21 5.91
N LEU A 129 -21.83 0.88 5.99
CA LEU A 129 -22.82 0.93 4.90
C LEU A 129 -22.50 1.93 3.79
N ARG A 130 -21.46 2.76 3.94
CA ARG A 130 -21.17 3.92 3.06
C ARG A 130 -22.36 4.91 2.96
N LEU A 131 -23.08 5.10 4.07
CA LEU A 131 -24.23 6.00 4.21
C LEU A 131 -23.98 7.11 5.26
N HIS A 132 -22.72 7.40 5.57
CA HIS A 132 -22.32 8.37 6.59
C HIS A 132 -22.84 9.81 6.37
N LYS A 133 -23.29 10.16 5.17
CA LYS A 133 -24.00 11.43 4.90
C LYS A 133 -25.25 11.61 5.78
N TYR A 134 -25.93 10.51 6.09
CA TYR A 134 -27.19 10.51 6.86
C TYR A 134 -26.98 10.32 8.37
N GLU A 135 -25.74 10.43 8.87
CA GLU A 135 -25.43 10.28 10.30
C GLU A 135 -26.24 11.24 11.16
N ARG A 136 -26.46 12.48 10.69
CA ARG A 136 -27.23 13.49 11.41
C ARG A 136 -28.72 13.17 11.50
N CYS A 137 -29.28 12.42 10.54
CA CYS A 137 -30.70 12.04 10.52
C CYS A 137 -31.05 11.03 11.63
N LEU A 138 -30.06 10.22 12.05
CA LEU A 138 -30.23 9.13 13.02
C LEU A 138 -29.44 9.38 14.32
N ALA A 139 -28.78 10.54 14.43
CA ALA A 139 -28.01 10.90 15.61
C ALA A 139 -28.93 11.06 16.83
N GLY A 140 -28.53 10.49 17.97
CA GLY A 140 -29.29 10.59 19.22
C GLY A 140 -30.42 9.56 19.38
N MET A 141 -30.72 8.75 18.36
CA MET A 141 -31.67 7.64 18.48
C MET A 141 -30.98 6.38 19.02
N SER A 142 -31.70 5.60 19.81
CA SER A 142 -31.26 4.26 20.23
C SER A 142 -31.41 3.25 19.08
N PRO A 143 -30.59 2.19 19.02
CA PRO A 143 -30.74 1.14 18.01
C PRO A 143 -32.14 0.50 18.00
N ALA A 144 -32.77 0.40 19.17
CA ALA A 144 -34.14 -0.10 19.29
C ALA A 144 -35.16 0.81 18.60
N GLN A 145 -35.01 2.13 18.71
CA GLN A 145 -35.86 3.09 18.00
C GLN A 145 -35.64 3.02 16.49
N VAL A 146 -34.39 2.97 16.03
CA VAL A 146 -34.06 2.90 14.60
C VAL A 146 -34.59 1.62 13.95
N SER A 147 -34.63 0.51 14.70
CA SER A 147 -35.18 -0.76 14.19
C SER A 147 -36.69 -0.75 13.92
N ARG A 148 -37.42 0.23 14.46
CA ARG A 148 -38.87 0.37 14.29
C ARG A 148 -39.27 1.35 13.18
N LEU A 149 -38.30 2.07 12.60
CA LEU A 149 -38.56 3.08 11.57
C LEU A 149 -38.95 2.43 10.24
N GLY A 150 -40.00 2.96 9.61
CA GLY A 150 -40.43 2.63 8.24
C GLY A 150 -39.74 3.46 7.16
N ASP A 151 -40.12 3.23 5.89
CA ASP A 151 -39.61 4.04 4.76
C ASP A 151 -40.04 5.52 4.89
N ASP A 152 -41.30 5.76 5.29
CA ASP A 152 -41.87 7.10 5.45
C ASP A 152 -41.18 7.88 6.58
N ASP A 153 -40.90 7.23 7.71
CA ASP A 153 -40.19 7.85 8.83
C ASP A 153 -38.76 8.25 8.41
N LEU A 154 -38.05 7.37 7.69
CA LEU A 154 -36.71 7.66 7.18
C LEU A 154 -36.72 8.81 6.17
N GLN A 155 -37.77 8.93 5.37
CA GLN A 155 -37.95 10.07 4.46
C GLN A 155 -38.18 11.37 5.25
N GLN A 156 -39.00 11.35 6.30
CA GLN A 156 -39.23 12.52 7.16
C GLN A 156 -37.98 12.96 7.94
N LEU A 157 -37.12 12.01 8.32
CA LEU A 157 -35.83 12.29 8.97
C LEU A 157 -34.76 12.87 8.01
N GLY A 158 -35.04 12.95 6.71
CA GLY A 158 -34.15 13.55 5.70
C GLY A 158 -33.28 12.55 4.92
N VAL A 159 -33.69 11.27 4.83
CA VAL A 159 -33.06 10.31 3.91
C VAL A 159 -33.70 10.44 2.52
N ASP A 160 -33.20 11.42 1.75
CA ASP A 160 -33.84 11.87 0.50
C ASP A 160 -33.92 10.82 -0.60
N THR A 161 -32.98 9.85 -0.63
CA THR A 161 -32.87 8.89 -1.73
C THR A 161 -33.50 7.55 -1.38
N VAL A 162 -34.39 7.06 -2.26
CA VAL A 162 -35.04 5.74 -2.12
C VAL A 162 -34.02 4.61 -1.99
N GLY A 163 -32.89 4.71 -2.69
CA GLY A 163 -31.79 3.74 -2.61
C GLY A 163 -31.14 3.67 -1.23
N ALA A 164 -30.95 4.82 -0.56
CA ALA A 164 -30.42 4.84 0.80
C ALA A 164 -31.42 4.25 1.80
N ARG A 165 -32.72 4.59 1.69
CA ARG A 165 -33.77 4.03 2.55
C ARG A 165 -33.89 2.52 2.41
N THR A 166 -33.99 2.03 1.17
CA THR A 166 -34.04 0.58 0.88
C THR A 166 -32.81 -0.15 1.45
N LYS A 167 -31.62 0.47 1.36
CA LYS A 167 -30.39 -0.10 1.90
C LYS A 167 -30.38 -0.13 3.43
N LEU A 168 -30.88 0.91 4.10
CA LEU A 168 -31.03 0.96 5.55
C LEU A 168 -32.02 -0.10 6.03
N LEU A 169 -33.22 -0.16 5.44
CA LEU A 169 -34.24 -1.15 5.79
C LEU A 169 -33.72 -2.58 5.63
N ARG A 170 -33.03 -2.87 4.51
CA ARG A 170 -32.39 -4.17 4.30
C ARG A 170 -31.32 -4.44 5.36
N ALA A 171 -30.48 -3.45 5.70
CA ALA A 171 -29.43 -3.62 6.70
C ALA A 171 -29.98 -3.84 8.12
N ILE A 172 -31.11 -3.21 8.46
CA ILE A 172 -31.82 -3.40 9.74
C ILE A 172 -32.43 -4.82 9.84
N GLN A 173 -32.90 -5.36 8.72
CA GLN A 173 -33.44 -6.72 8.61
C GLN A 173 -32.35 -7.79 8.51
N THR A 174 -31.15 -7.43 8.05
CA THR A 174 -30.00 -8.33 7.95
C THR A 174 -29.35 -8.45 9.33
N GLY A 175 -29.77 -9.45 10.11
CA GLY A 175 -29.21 -9.74 11.43
C GLY A 175 -29.97 -10.83 12.16
#